data_AF-A0A059LK88-F1
#
_entry.id   AF-A0A059LK88-F1
#
_cell.length_a   1.000
_cell.length_b   1.000
_cell.length_c   1.000
_cell.angle_alpha   90.00
_cell.angle_beta   90.00
_cell.angle_gamma   90.00
#
_symmetry.space_group_name_H-M   'P 1'
#
loop_
_entity.id
_entity.type
_entity.pdbx_description
1 polymer ?
#
loop_
_entity_poly.entity_id
_entity_poly.type
_entity_poly.pdbx_seq_one_letter_code
_entity_poly.pdbx_strand_id
1 'polypeptide(L)'
;MGFGSVNVEEAAKLLKDKDLAYKYVDVRTEEEFKNGHVPDAYNLPFQFNEGGEMVPNPKFAEEFEKKYKDKSACLLLGCKSGRRSSSAAEEMSGR
;
A
#
# COMPACT_ATOMS: atom_id res chain seq x y z
N MET A 1 11.37 13.68 1.49
CA MET A 1 11.23 12.33 0.89
C MET A 1 10.43 12.48 -0.38
N GLY A 2 10.97 12.07 -1.53
CA GLY A 2 10.20 12.03 -2.78
C GLY A 2 9.44 10.70 -2.88
N PHE A 3 8.20 10.74 -3.36
CA PHE A 3 7.44 9.55 -3.72
C PHE A 3 7.76 9.21 -5.19
N GLY A 4 8.13 7.95 -5.44
CA GLY A 4 8.39 7.44 -6.79
C GLY A 4 7.26 6.51 -7.22
N SER A 5 6.86 6.57 -8.49
CA SER A 5 6.00 5.55 -9.09
C SER A 5 6.88 4.40 -9.55
N VAL A 6 6.63 3.19 -9.04
CA VAL A 6 7.28 1.97 -9.54
C VAL A 6 6.24 1.04 -10.13
N ASN A 7 6.63 0.26 -11.14
CA ASN A 7 5.75 -0.75 -11.72
C ASN A 7 5.75 -2.02 -10.85
N VAL A 8 4.81 -2.94 -11.09
CA VAL A 8 4.66 -4.20 -10.33
C VAL A 8 5.94 -5.02 -10.32
N GLU A 9 6.64 -5.08 -11.45
CA GLU A 9 7.89 -5.83 -11.58
C GLU A 9 9.03 -5.20 -10.76
N GLU A 10 9.13 -3.87 -10.77
CA GLU A 10 10.13 -3.13 -9.99
C GLU A 10 9.84 -3.22 -8.49
N ALA A 11 8.58 -3.10 -8.08
CA ALA A 11 8.17 -3.32 -6.69
C ALA A 11 8.56 -4.73 -6.21
N ALA A 12 8.38 -5.75 -7.04
CA ALA A 12 8.78 -7.12 -6.71
C ALA A 12 10.30 -7.28 -6.59
N LYS A 13 11.11 -6.52 -7.34
CA LYS A 13 12.57 -6.50 -7.18
C LYS A 13 12.98 -5.78 -5.90
N LEU A 14 12.40 -4.61 -5.63
CA LEU A 14 12.67 -3.85 -4.40
C LEU A 14 12.32 -4.65 -3.14
N LEU A 15 11.27 -5.47 -3.19
CA LEU A 15 10.92 -6.38 -2.08
C LEU A 15 11.88 -7.57 -1.94
N LYS A 16 12.50 -8.01 -3.03
CA LYS A 16 13.55 -9.04 -2.99
C LYS A 16 14.87 -8.48 -2.48
N ASP A 17 15.07 -7.18 -2.66
CA ASP A 17 16.23 -6.46 -2.14
C ASP A 17 16.15 -6.41 -0.62
N LYS A 18 17.01 -7.18 0.05
CA LYS A 18 17.07 -7.25 1.52
C LYS A 18 17.79 -6.07 2.15
N ASP A 19 18.48 -5.27 1.35
CA ASP A 19 19.35 -4.18 1.82
C ASP A 19 18.53 -3.00 2.36
N LEU A 20 17.35 -2.81 1.79
CA LEU A 20 16.40 -1.80 2.19
C LEU A 20 15.18 -2.52 2.77
N ALA A 21 14.80 -2.19 4.00
CA ALA A 21 13.62 -2.74 4.66
C ALA A 21 12.34 -2.19 4.03
N TYR A 22 12.15 -2.48 2.74
CA TYR A 22 10.99 -2.10 1.95
C TYR A 22 9.78 -2.86 2.46
N LYS A 23 8.74 -2.13 2.86
CA LYS A 23 7.46 -2.72 3.27
C LYS A 23 6.42 -2.48 2.20
N TYR A 24 5.89 -3.56 1.65
CA TYR A 24 4.83 -3.50 0.67
C TYR A 24 3.47 -3.40 1.35
N VAL A 25 2.72 -2.37 0.99
CA VAL A 25 1.37 -2.09 1.44
C VAL A 25 0.45 -2.22 0.25
N ASP A 26 -0.33 -3.30 0.23
CA ASP A 26 -1.32 -3.53 -0.80
C ASP A 26 -2.62 -2.82 -0.42
N VAL A 27 -3.00 -1.80 -1.20
CA VAL A 27 -4.21 -1.00 -0.94
C VAL A 27 -5.48 -1.54 -1.60
N ARG A 28 -5.42 -2.76 -2.16
CA ARG A 28 -6.58 -3.47 -2.70
C ARG A 28 -7.46 -4.02 -1.58
N THR A 29 -8.67 -4.42 -1.97
CA THR A 29 -9.60 -5.11 -1.08
C THR A 29 -9.03 -6.43 -0.58
N GLU A 30 -9.46 -6.84 0.61
CA GLU A 30 -9.04 -8.09 1.22
C GLU A 30 -9.36 -9.32 0.36
N GLU A 31 -10.43 -9.27 -0.44
CA GLU A 31 -10.81 -10.32 -1.38
C GLU A 31 -9.74 -10.50 -2.47
N GLU A 32 -9.25 -9.40 -3.06
CA GLU A 32 -8.18 -9.47 -4.05
C GLU A 32 -6.88 -9.97 -3.39
N PHE A 33 -6.59 -9.53 -2.15
CA PHE A 33 -5.41 -9.97 -1.42
C PHE A 33 -5.46 -11.46 -1.06
N LYS A 34 -6.62 -11.97 -0.65
CA LYS A 34 -6.85 -13.41 -0.41
C LYS A 34 -6.69 -14.25 -1.67
N ASN A 35 -7.07 -13.71 -2.82
CA ASN A 35 -6.99 -14.43 -4.09
C ASN A 35 -5.55 -14.58 -4.61
N GLY A 36 -4.61 -13.75 -4.13
CA GLY A 36 -3.19 -13.89 -4.39
C GLY A 36 -2.42 -12.63 -4.02
N HIS A 37 -1.47 -12.74 -3.10
CA HIS A 37 -0.64 -11.63 -2.65
C HIS A 37 0.83 -12.03 -2.53
N VAL A 38 1.68 -11.01 -2.45
CA VAL A 38 3.12 -11.20 -2.23
C VAL A 38 3.36 -11.61 -0.77
N PRO A 39 4.11 -12.69 -0.50
CA PRO A 39 4.49 -13.03 0.88
C PRO A 39 5.29 -11.88 1.51
N ASP A 40 4.96 -11.52 2.76
CA ASP A 40 5.40 -10.31 3.50
C ASP A 40 4.69 -8.99 3.12
N ALA A 41 3.76 -8.99 2.15
CA ALA A 41 2.90 -7.83 1.90
C ALA A 41 1.91 -7.61 3.05
N TYR A 42 1.70 -6.35 3.41
CA TYR A 42 0.65 -5.93 4.32
C TYR A 42 -0.56 -5.45 3.52
N ASN A 43 -1.73 -6.04 3.72
CA ASN A 43 -2.95 -5.53 3.12
C ASN A 43 -3.53 -4.40 3.96
N LEU A 44 -3.70 -3.24 3.35
CA LEU A 44 -4.36 -2.08 3.94
C LEU A 44 -5.33 -1.48 2.91
N PRO A 45 -6.55 -2.02 2.77
CA PRO A 45 -7.50 -1.54 1.76
C PRO A 45 -7.78 -0.05 1.92
N PHE A 46 -7.55 0.72 0.85
CA PHE A 46 -7.96 2.13 0.79
C PHE A 46 -9.48 2.27 0.63
N GLN A 47 -10.11 1.24 0.07
CA GLN A 47 -11.56 1.12 -0.02
C GLN A 47 -11.95 -0.32 0.32
N PHE A 48 -13.02 -0.49 1.08
CA PHE A 48 -13.65 -1.77 1.36
C PHE A 48 -14.68 -2.10 0.29
N ASN A 49 -14.89 -3.40 0.05
CA ASN A 49 -16.02 -3.88 -0.73
C ASN A 49 -17.12 -4.27 0.25
N GLU A 50 -18.12 -3.40 0.45
CA GLU A 50 -19.31 -3.74 1.23
C GLU A 50 -20.44 -4.06 0.25
N GLY A 51 -20.78 -5.36 0.13
CA GLY A 51 -21.93 -5.80 -0.66
C GLY A 51 -21.83 -5.54 -2.17
N GLY A 52 -20.63 -5.32 -2.72
CA GLY A 52 -20.42 -4.96 -4.12
C GLY A 52 -20.17 -3.46 -4.35
N GLU A 53 -20.29 -2.64 -3.31
CA GLU A 53 -19.99 -1.21 -3.36
C GLU A 53 -18.62 -0.89 -2.75
N MET A 54 -17.90 0.01 -3.40
CA MET A 54 -16.57 0.42 -2.96
C MET A 54 -16.65 1.59 -1.98
N VAL A 55 -16.60 1.28 -0.69
CA VAL A 55 -16.69 2.25 0.39
C VAL A 55 -15.28 2.71 0.78
N PRO A 56 -14.96 4.02 0.81
CA PRO A 56 -13.65 4.50 1.22
C PRO A 56 -13.35 4.17 2.69
N ASN A 57 -12.10 3.85 2.99
CA ASN A 57 -11.65 3.51 4.34
C ASN A 57 -11.14 4.75 5.09
N PRO A 58 -11.93 5.37 5.99
CA PRO A 58 -11.48 6.52 6.77
C PRO A 58 -10.39 6.17 7.79
N LYS A 59 -10.24 4.89 8.14
CA LYS A 59 -9.22 4.40 9.08
C LYS A 59 -7.89 4.07 8.40
N PHE A 60 -7.80 4.23 7.07
CA PHE A 60 -6.58 3.93 6.32
C PHE A 60 -5.36 4.65 6.90
N ALA A 61 -5.44 5.98 7.06
CA ALA A 61 -4.33 6.77 7.58
C ALA A 61 -3.95 6.37 9.02
N GLU A 62 -4.95 6.07 9.86
CA GLU A 62 -4.75 5.72 11.27
C GLU A 62 -4.07 4.34 11.42
N GLU A 63 -4.55 3.33 10.68
CA GLU A 63 -3.95 1.99 10.62
C GLU A 63 -2.55 2.05 10.00
N PHE A 64 -2.37 2.85 8.94
CA PHE A 64 -1.08 3.06 8.30
C PHE A 64 -0.08 3.66 9.27
N GLU A 65 -0.39 4.74 9.97
CA GLU A 65 0.50 5.34 10.97
C GLU A 65 0.78 4.41 12.14
N LYS A 66 -0.23 3.70 12.61
CA LYS A 66 -0.08 2.79 13.75
C LYS A 66 0.88 1.65 13.41
N LYS A 67 0.88 1.20 12.16
CA LYS A 67 1.80 0.17 11.64
C LYS A 67 3.16 0.75 11.26
N TYR A 68 3.15 1.86 10.54
CA TYR A 68 4.31 2.54 9.96
C TYR A 68 4.56 3.86 10.67
N LYS A 69 4.84 3.78 11.98
CA LYS A 69 5.27 4.93 12.78
C LYS A 69 6.59 5.51 12.28
N ASP A 70 7.42 4.66 11.68
CA ASP A 70 8.73 5.03 11.15
C ASP A 70 8.61 5.64 9.75
N LYS A 71 8.61 6.97 9.69
CA LYS A 71 8.71 7.74 8.42
C LYS A 71 10.02 7.47 7.65
N SER A 72 11.01 6.85 8.29
CA SER A 72 12.30 6.48 7.69
C SER A 72 12.26 5.13 6.97
N ALA A 73 11.22 4.31 7.17
CA ALA A 73 11.05 3.07 6.44
C ALA A 73 10.62 3.38 5.00
N CYS A 74 11.23 2.72 4.01
CA CYS A 74 10.77 2.83 2.63
C CYS A 74 9.49 2.00 2.45
N LEU A 75 8.39 2.68 2.11
CA LEU A 75 7.08 2.05 1.95
C LEU A 75 6.72 1.98 0.47
N LEU A 76 6.24 0.81 0.03
CA LEU A 76 5.78 0.55 -1.32
C LEU A 76 4.27 0.40 -1.31
N LEU A 77 3.54 1.38 -1.84
CA LEU A 77 2.07 1.36 -1.93
C LEU A 77 1.62 0.77 -3.27
N GLY A 78 1.03 -0.42 -3.25
CA GLY A 78 0.57 -1.13 -4.44
C GLY A 78 -0.94 -1.06 -4.66
N CYS A 79 -1.37 -0.66 -5.86
CA CYS A 79 -2.75 -0.71 -6.33
C CYS A 79 -2.81 -1.25 -7.76
N LYS A 80 -3.91 -1.93 -8.12
CA LYS A 80 -4.18 -2.50 -9.45
C LYS A 80 -4.02 -1.54 -10.65
N SER A 81 -4.21 -0.23 -10.46
CA SER A 81 -4.20 0.75 -11.57
C SER A 81 -3.41 2.03 -11.26
N GLY A 82 -2.63 2.05 -10.19
CA GLY A 82 -1.83 3.23 -9.78
C GLY A 82 -2.63 4.41 -9.19
N ARG A 83 -3.90 4.62 -9.58
CA ARG A 83 -4.72 5.77 -9.12
C ARG A 83 -4.94 5.81 -7.60
N ARG A 84 -5.28 4.68 -6.96
CA ARG A 84 -5.48 4.67 -5.50
C ARG A 84 -4.17 4.82 -4.74
N SER A 85 -3.07 4.28 -5.29
CA SER A 85 -1.74 4.44 -4.69
C SER A 85 -1.31 5.90 -4.70
N SER A 86 -1.54 6.64 -5.78
CA SER A 86 -1.25 8.08 -5.83
C SER A 86 -2.08 8.86 -4.82
N SER A 87 -3.41 8.67 -4.76
CA SER A 87 -4.24 9.38 -3.78
C SER A 87 -3.85 9.04 -2.34
N ALA A 88 -3.57 7.78 -2.03
CA ALA A 88 -3.11 7.37 -0.72
C ALA A 88 -1.71 7.94 -0.39
N ALA A 89 -0.80 7.96 -1.37
CA ALA A 89 0.53 8.53 -1.19
C ALA A 89 0.49 10.05 -0.99
N GLU A 90 -0.38 10.77 -1.71
CA GLU A 90 -0.59 12.22 -1.51
C GLU A 90 -1.18 12.50 -0.12
N GLU A 91 -2.19 11.73 0.30
CA GLU A 91 -2.80 11.84 1.63
C GLU A 91 -1.78 11.58 2.75
N MET A 92 -0.86 10.64 2.53
CA MET A 92 0.22 10.34 3.48
C MET A 92 1.42 11.30 3.36
N SER A 93 1.66 11.90 2.20
CA SER A 93 2.78 12.81 1.95
C SER A 93 2.53 14.23 2.45
N GLY A 94 1.28 14.60 2.73
CA GLY A 94 0.92 15.89 3.33
C GLY A 94 1.30 16.05 4.81
N ARG A 95 2.16 15.16 5.36
CA ARG A 95 2.49 15.05 6.79
C ARG A 95 3.94 15.29 7.17
#